data_AF-A0A822GXQ5-F1
#
_entry.id   AF-A0A822GXQ5-F1
#
_cell.length_a   1.000
_cell.length_b   1.000
_cell.length_c   1.000
_cell.angle_alpha   90.00
_cell.angle_beta   90.00
_cell.angle_gamma   90.00
#
_symmetry.space_group_name_H-M   'P 1'
#
loop_
_entity.id
_entity.type
_entity.pdbx_description
1 polymer ?
#
loop_
_entity_poly.entity_id
_entity_poly.type
_entity_poly.pdbx_seq_one_letter_code
_entity_poly.pdbx_strand_id
1 'polypeptide(L)'
;MNEKALITSLLTIYDLALSYYEKQLSIQLKTLPANHFEFGVTFLNIGEIYKARNEFELALSFYSKANEIFQKASLLPTHEAVIELQQHIQTTIEKISHE
;
A
#
# COMPACT_ATOMS: atom_id res chain seq x y z
N MET A 1 21.60 -19.31 10.79
CA MET A 1 20.41 -19.04 9.93
C MET A 1 20.92 -18.70 8.53
N ASN A 2 20.41 -19.39 7.51
CA ASN A 2 20.80 -19.23 6.10
C ASN A 2 19.99 -18.11 5.44
N GLU A 3 20.65 -17.29 4.61
CA GLU A 3 20.05 -16.17 3.86
C GLU A 3 18.81 -16.60 3.06
N LYS A 4 18.85 -17.80 2.45
CA LYS A 4 17.71 -18.39 1.74
C LYS A 4 16.48 -18.59 2.62
N ALA A 5 16.63 -19.02 3.88
CA ALA A 5 15.48 -19.19 4.76
C ALA A 5 14.91 -17.85 5.21
N LEU A 6 15.76 -16.83 5.37
CA LEU A 6 15.31 -15.47 5.67
C LEU A 6 14.48 -14.91 4.51
N ILE A 7 14.98 -15.02 3.27
CA ILE A 7 14.25 -14.57 2.07
C ILE A 7 12.91 -15.30 1.92
N THR A 8 12.91 -16.63 2.07
CA THR A 8 11.68 -17.44 1.97
C THR A 8 10.66 -17.04 3.04
N SER A 9 11.13 -16.80 4.27
CA SER A 9 10.29 -16.32 5.37
C SER A 9 9.69 -14.95 5.07
N LEU A 10 10.49 -14.00 4.56
CA LEU A 10 10.02 -12.66 4.19
C LEU A 10 8.96 -12.71 3.09
N LEU A 11 9.18 -13.48 2.02
CA LEU A 11 8.18 -13.67 0.97
C LEU A 11 6.87 -14.24 1.52
N THR A 12 6.96 -15.24 2.39
CA THR A 12 5.79 -15.84 3.05
C THR A 12 5.03 -14.81 3.90
N ILE A 13 5.75 -13.94 4.63
CA ILE A 13 5.15 -12.88 5.45
C ILE A 13 4.43 -11.85 4.56
N TYR A 14 5.04 -11.46 3.44
CA TYR A 14 4.42 -10.51 2.52
C TYR A 14 3.17 -11.09 1.86
N ASP A 15 3.20 -12.34 1.40
CA ASP A 15 2.04 -13.00 0.81
C ASP A 15 0.90 -13.14 1.83
N LEU A 16 1.23 -13.45 3.09
CA LEU A 16 0.26 -13.49 4.18
C LEU A 16 -0.36 -12.09 4.42
N ALA A 17 0.46 -11.04 4.46
CA ALA A 17 -0.02 -9.67 4.65
C ALA A 17 -0.95 -9.22 3.50
N LEU A 18 -0.62 -9.55 2.25
CA LEU A 18 -1.49 -9.31 1.10
C LEU A 18 -2.83 -10.02 1.26
N SER A 19 -2.83 -11.29 1.67
CA SER A 19 -4.07 -12.06 1.88
C SER A 19 -4.97 -11.47 2.99
N TYR A 20 -4.37 -10.83 4.01
CA TYR A 20 -5.13 -10.11 5.04
C TYR A 20 -5.81 -8.86 4.46
N TYR A 21 -5.09 -8.08 3.65
CA TYR A 21 -5.67 -6.88 3.04
C TYR A 21 -6.72 -7.20 1.97
N GLU A 22 -6.59 -8.32 1.25
CA GLU A 22 -7.64 -8.82 0.35
C GLU A 22 -8.93 -9.16 1.11
N LYS A 23 -8.82 -9.82 2.27
CA LYS A 23 -9.98 -10.09 3.14
C LYS A 23 -10.58 -8.80 3.69
N GLN A 24 -9.74 -7.84 4.09
CA GLN A 24 -10.18 -6.53 4.56
C GLN A 24 -10.97 -5.80 3.46
N LEU A 25 -10.46 -5.75 2.22
CA LEU A 25 -11.17 -5.18 1.08
C LEU A 25 -12.53 -5.88 0.86
N SER A 26 -12.59 -7.21 0.97
CA SER A 26 -13.85 -7.95 0.85
C SER A 26 -14.89 -7.55 1.91
N ILE A 27 -14.45 -7.25 3.13
CA ILE A 27 -15.33 -6.77 4.20
C ILE A 27 -15.76 -5.33 3.92
N GLN A 28 -14.80 -4.44 3.63
CA GLN A 28 -15.07 -3.03 3.34
C GLN A 28 -16.05 -2.85 2.18
N LEU A 29 -15.93 -3.65 1.11
CA LEU A 29 -16.87 -3.64 -0.02
C LEU A 29 -18.32 -4.00 0.38
N LYS A 30 -18.52 -4.74 1.47
CA LYS A 30 -19.84 -5.13 1.97
C LYS A 30 -20.39 -4.14 3.01
N THR A 31 -19.53 -3.36 3.66
CA THR A 31 -19.90 -2.55 4.83
C THR A 31 -19.79 -1.05 4.61
N LEU A 32 -18.99 -0.60 3.62
CA LEU A 32 -18.67 0.80 3.40
C LEU A 32 -19.18 1.30 2.03
N PRO A 33 -19.54 2.59 1.91
CA PRO A 33 -19.80 3.22 0.61
C PRO A 33 -18.57 3.19 -0.30
N ALA A 34 -18.77 3.13 -1.63
CA ALA A 34 -17.72 2.88 -2.63
C ALA A 34 -16.49 3.84 -2.61
N ASN A 35 -16.60 5.03 -2.00
CA ASN A 35 -15.52 6.02 -1.90
C ASN A 35 -15.07 6.28 -0.45
N HIS A 36 -15.33 5.34 0.46
CA HIS A 36 -14.89 5.49 1.85
C HIS A 36 -13.36 5.54 1.93
N PHE A 37 -12.80 6.48 2.69
CA PHE A 37 -11.35 6.72 2.72
C PHE A 37 -10.53 5.49 3.16
N GLU A 38 -11.13 4.60 3.96
CA GLU A 38 -10.57 3.30 4.37
C GLU A 38 -10.11 2.39 3.21
N PHE A 39 -10.74 2.49 2.03
CA PHE A 39 -10.23 1.81 0.83
C PHE A 39 -8.85 2.34 0.44
N GLY A 40 -8.64 3.65 0.57
CA GLY A 40 -7.37 4.31 0.29
C GLY A 40 -6.27 3.90 1.26
N VAL A 41 -6.59 3.83 2.57
CA VAL A 41 -5.67 3.30 3.59
C VAL A 41 -5.28 1.85 3.30
N THR A 42 -6.22 1.04 2.83
CA THR A 42 -5.94 -0.35 2.48
C THR A 42 -5.02 -0.47 1.26
N PHE A 43 -5.24 0.35 0.23
CA PHE A 43 -4.34 0.41 -0.92
C PHE A 43 -2.96 0.97 -0.57
N LEU A 44 -2.87 1.94 0.34
CA LEU A 44 -1.61 2.46 0.89
C LEU A 44 -0.77 1.33 1.47
N ASN A 45 -1.36 0.53 2.37
CA ASN A 45 -0.66 -0.58 3.03
C ASN A 45 -0.26 -1.69 2.06
N ILE A 46 -1.08 -1.98 1.04
CA ILE A 46 -0.71 -2.93 -0.02
C ILE A 46 0.50 -2.39 -0.81
N GLY A 47 0.51 -1.10 -1.14
CA GLY A 47 1.64 -0.45 -1.81
C GLY A 47 2.93 -0.54 -0.99
N GLU A 48 2.84 -0.40 0.33
CA GLU A 48 3.98 -0.59 1.22
C GLU A 48 4.56 -2.00 1.20
N ILE A 49 3.71 -3.04 1.13
CA ILE A 49 4.18 -4.43 1.01
C ILE A 49 4.96 -4.61 -0.30
N TYR A 50 4.46 -4.09 -1.42
CA TYR A 50 5.17 -4.17 -2.70
C TYR A 50 6.48 -3.37 -2.66
N LYS A 51 6.51 -2.20 -2.01
CA LYS A 51 7.73 -1.42 -1.77
C LYS A 51 8.74 -2.23 -0.94
N ALA A 52 8.29 -2.98 0.06
CA ALA A 52 9.15 -3.84 0.88
C ALA A 52 9.67 -5.09 0.13
N ARG A 53 9.01 -5.49 -0.95
CA ARG A 53 9.44 -6.53 -1.91
C ARG A 53 10.35 -6.01 -3.01
N ASN A 54 10.68 -4.71 -3.02
CA ASN A 54 11.36 -4.01 -4.12
C ASN A 54 10.60 -4.08 -5.45
N GLU A 55 9.28 -4.24 -5.40
CA GLU A 55 8.39 -4.21 -6.56
C GLU A 55 7.81 -2.79 -6.69
N PHE A 56 8.67 -1.82 -7.03
CA PHE A 56 8.35 -0.40 -6.89
C PHE A 56 7.27 0.10 -7.84
N GLU A 57 7.20 -0.41 -9.07
CA GLU A 57 6.15 -0.05 -10.03
C GLU A 57 4.77 -0.49 -9.53
N LEU A 58 4.69 -1.69 -8.92
CA LEU A 58 3.47 -2.17 -8.29
C LEU A 58 3.11 -1.32 -7.09
N ALA A 59 4.09 -0.96 -6.25
CA ALA A 59 3.87 -0.06 -5.11
C ALA A 59 3.26 1.28 -5.55
N LEU A 60 3.85 1.92 -6.57
CA LEU A 60 3.35 3.18 -7.13
C LEU A 60 1.94 3.05 -7.73
N SER A 61 1.62 1.91 -8.36
CA SER A 61 0.27 1.65 -8.86
C SER A 61 -0.76 1.61 -7.72
N PHE A 62 -0.44 0.97 -6.59
CA PHE A 62 -1.33 0.94 -5.42
C PHE A 62 -1.41 2.30 -4.71
N TYR A 63 -0.31 3.03 -4.60
CA TYR A 63 -0.34 4.41 -4.10
C TYR A 63 -1.19 5.33 -4.98
N SER A 64 -1.17 5.15 -6.30
CA SER A 64 -2.05 5.89 -7.22
C SER A 64 -3.53 5.61 -6.93
N LYS A 65 -3.92 4.35 -6.70
CA LYS A 65 -5.29 3.98 -6.29
C LYS A 65 -5.66 4.58 -4.94
N ALA A 66 -4.75 4.58 -3.97
CA ALA A 66 -4.96 5.21 -2.68
C ALA A 66 -5.23 6.73 -2.83
N ASN A 67 -4.44 7.40 -3.65
CA ASN A 67 -4.59 8.82 -3.95
C ASN A 67 -5.95 9.12 -4.58
N GLU A 68 -6.41 8.31 -5.54
CA GLU A 68 -7.72 8.46 -6.17
C GLU A 68 -8.87 8.35 -5.16
N ILE A 69 -8.79 7.41 -4.21
CA ILE A 69 -9.79 7.29 -3.15
C ILE A 69 -9.77 8.50 -2.22
N PHE A 70 -8.60 8.95 -1.77
CA PHE A 70 -8.50 10.11 -0.88
C PHE A 70 -9.02 11.40 -1.56
N GLN A 71 -8.76 11.57 -2.86
CA GLN A 71 -9.33 12.66 -3.65
C GLN A 71 -10.85 12.57 -3.74
N LYS A 72 -11.41 11.39 -4.05
CA LYS A 72 -12.87 11.18 -4.11
C LYS A 72 -13.55 11.39 -2.77
N ALA A 73 -12.87 11.03 -1.69
CA ALA A 73 -13.31 11.27 -0.31
C ALA A 73 -13.10 12.72 0.15
N SER A 74 -12.53 13.59 -0.71
CA SER A 74 -12.28 15.01 -0.43
C SER A 74 -11.40 15.25 0.82
N LEU A 75 -10.44 14.35 1.08
CA LEU A 75 -9.47 14.53 2.16
C LEU A 75 -8.53 15.70 1.82
N LEU A 76 -8.24 16.52 2.82
CA LEU A 76 -7.27 17.61 2.68
C LEU A 76 -5.84 17.03 2.59
N PRO A 77 -4.91 17.71 1.90
CA PRO A 77 -3.49 17.31 1.88
C PRO A 77 -2.83 17.25 3.26
N THR A 78 -3.42 17.92 4.26
CA THR A 78 -2.97 17.90 5.66
C THR A 78 -3.48 16.69 6.45
N HIS A 79 -4.36 15.87 5.86
CA HIS A 79 -4.84 14.65 6.50
C HIS A 79 -3.69 13.65 6.62
N GLU A 80 -3.55 13.01 7.78
CA GLU A 80 -2.44 12.10 8.12
C GLU A 80 -2.19 11.03 7.04
N ALA A 81 -3.22 10.29 6.64
CA ALA A 81 -3.11 9.26 5.60
C ALA A 81 -2.64 9.81 4.23
N VAL A 82 -2.93 11.07 3.90
CA VAL A 82 -2.48 11.70 2.65
C VAL A 82 -1.00 12.11 2.76
N ILE A 83 -0.57 12.58 3.93
CA ILE A 83 0.84 12.88 4.21
C ILE A 83 1.68 11.60 4.13
N GLU A 84 1.21 10.52 4.75
CA GLU A 84 1.88 9.22 4.72
C GLU A 84 2.02 8.69 3.28
N LEU A 85 0.93 8.76 2.49
CA LEU A 85 0.95 8.43 1.07
C LEU A 85 2.01 9.21 0.29
N GLN A 86 2.09 10.52 0.50
CA GLN A 86 3.08 11.36 -0.17
C GLN A 86 4.51 10.98 0.21
N GLN A 87 4.76 10.70 1.50
CA GLN A 87 6.06 10.24 1.98
C GLN A 87 6.45 8.89 1.36
N HIS A 88 5.50 7.95 1.26
CA HIS A 88 5.77 6.65 0.64
C HIS A 88 6.03 6.75 -0.86
N ILE A 89 5.29 7.59 -1.58
CA ILE A 89 5.56 7.85 -3.00
C ILE A 89 6.95 8.44 -3.16
N GLN A 90 7.29 9.48 -2.38
CA GLN A 90 8.58 10.16 -2.45
C GLN A 90 9.75 9.18 -2.23
N THR A 91 9.70 8.42 -1.13
CA THR A 91 10.74 7.44 -0.81
C THR A 91 10.83 6.29 -1.83
N THR A 92 9.72 5.92 -2.46
CA THR A 92 9.73 4.89 -3.52
C THR A 92 10.40 5.41 -4.79
N ILE A 93 10.11 6.65 -5.20
CA ILE A 93 10.75 7.29 -6.36
C ILE A 93 12.24 7.47 -6.14
N GLU A 94 12.65 7.86 -4.94
CA GLU A 94 14.07 7.97 -4.57
C GLU A 94 14.79 6.63 -4.73
N LYS A 95 14.19 5.53 -4.27
CA LYS A 95 14.77 4.18 -4.44
C LYS A 95 14.93 3.80 -5.90
N ILE A 96 13.90 4.00 -6.74
CA ILE A 96 13.99 3.74 -8.19
C ILE A 96 15.10 4.58 -8.83
N SER A 97 15.27 5.84 -8.40
CA SER A 97 16.26 6.76 -8.98
C SER A 97 17.71 6.42 -8.59
N HIS A 98 17.92 5.52 -7.63
CA HIS A 98 19.23 5.11 -7.14
C HIS A 98 19.62 3.68 -7.57
N GLU A 99 18.80 3.02 -8.39
CA GLU A 99 19.09 1.73 -9.05
C GLU A 99 19.68 1.93 -10.45
#